data_AF-A0A9D6RHR0-F1
#
_entry.id   AF-A0A9D6RHR0-F1
#
_cell.length_a   1.000
_cell.length_b   1.000
_cell.length_c   1.000
_cell.angle_alpha   90.00
_cell.angle_beta   90.00
_cell.angle_gamma   90.00
#
_symmetry.space_group_name_H-M   'P 1'
#
loop_
_entity.id
_entity.type
_entity.pdbx_description
1 polymer ?
#
loop_
_entity_poly.entity_id
_entity_poly.type
_entity_poly.pdbx_seq_one_letter_code
_entity_poly.pdbx_strand_id
1 'polypeptide(L)'
;MAGSANALNITINDLQAPNSAGYHAPGRGVGGEDQETEPGTASGQAWDLEAFSLNGSKLKIYSGYNLLAGEKPYGLGDLFIDVDGNANWMPGADNHISGTTDNSKFHYDYVVHWNARSGTSIGTGTYDIYKIADNASVKFKETVFKSGSNPWTLIVPEKYTEASMVKLGSGIMPVVVDTHAVVTLDDGSTVIGGSATTPHFIGALDMSFLPVGSLGNNKTLFHITMECGNDALVGRVPDSGSTLALMGAAMSGLAFIGRRARRQS
;
A
#
# COMPACT_ATOMS: atom_id res chain seq x y z
N MET A 1 14.81 3.35 -16.19
CA MET A 1 13.35 3.35 -16.40
C MET A 1 12.81 2.15 -15.65
N ALA A 2 11.93 2.36 -14.66
CA ALA A 2 11.24 1.26 -13.99
C ALA A 2 10.37 0.52 -15.01
N GLY A 3 10.38 -0.82 -14.99
CA GLY A 3 9.44 -1.60 -15.81
C GLY A 3 8.02 -1.22 -15.41
N SER A 4 7.18 -0.86 -16.39
CA SER A 4 5.83 -0.37 -16.11
C SER A 4 4.94 -1.52 -15.67
N ALA A 5 4.40 -1.44 -14.44
CA ALA A 5 3.17 -2.13 -14.12
C ALA A 5 2.07 -1.65 -15.07
N ASN A 6 1.30 -2.57 -15.64
CA ASN A 6 0.01 -2.20 -16.22
C ASN A 6 -0.89 -1.63 -15.11
N ALA A 7 -1.97 -0.92 -15.49
CA ALA A 7 -2.97 -0.49 -14.51
C ALA A 7 -3.53 -1.72 -13.76
N LEU A 8 -3.39 -1.71 -12.43
CA LEU A 8 -3.74 -2.84 -11.57
C LEU A 8 -4.39 -2.30 -10.28
N ASN A 9 -5.53 -2.87 -9.90
CA ASN A 9 -5.94 -2.88 -8.50
C ASN A 9 -5.00 -3.83 -7.75
N ILE A 10 -4.21 -3.26 -6.85
CA ILE A 10 -3.22 -4.01 -6.07
C ILE A 10 -3.71 -4.29 -4.66
N THR A 11 -4.93 -3.87 -4.32
CA THR A 11 -5.53 -4.07 -3.00
C THR A 11 -5.58 -5.55 -2.66
N ILE A 12 -5.18 -5.87 -1.43
CA ILE A 12 -5.31 -7.19 -0.85
C ILE A 12 -5.91 -7.06 0.55
N ASN A 13 -6.49 -8.16 0.99
CA ASN A 13 -6.98 -8.37 2.34
C ASN A 13 -5.87 -8.15 3.40
N ASP A 14 -6.18 -7.33 4.40
CA ASP A 14 -5.31 -6.98 5.52
C ASP A 14 -5.18 -8.07 6.64
N LEU A 15 -6.01 -9.11 6.55
CA LEU A 15 -6.15 -10.28 7.43
C LEU A 15 -6.66 -10.01 8.85
N GLN A 16 -7.19 -8.82 9.13
CA GLN A 16 -7.69 -8.47 10.47
C GLN A 16 -9.12 -8.90 10.74
N ALA A 17 -9.92 -9.10 9.69
CA ALA A 17 -11.25 -9.70 9.77
C ALA A 17 -11.29 -11.07 9.05
N PRO A 18 -12.04 -12.07 9.55
CA PRO A 18 -12.26 -13.32 8.82
C PRO A 18 -13.16 -13.18 7.59
N ASN A 19 -13.74 -11.98 7.39
CA ASN A 19 -14.69 -11.69 6.32
C ASN A 19 -14.08 -10.90 5.15
N SER A 20 -12.84 -10.45 5.29
CA SER A 20 -12.10 -9.85 4.18
C SER A 20 -11.88 -10.97 3.14
N ALA A 21 -12.24 -10.70 1.89
CA ALA A 21 -12.26 -11.71 0.84
C ALA A 21 -10.85 -11.86 0.22
N GLY A 22 -10.47 -13.06 -0.21
CA GLY A 22 -9.16 -13.26 -0.85
C GLY A 22 -9.00 -12.53 -2.19
N TYR A 23 -7.76 -12.42 -2.66
CA TYR A 23 -7.41 -11.93 -4.00
C TYR A 23 -8.29 -12.62 -5.07
N HIS A 24 -9.00 -11.82 -5.89
CA HIS A 24 -9.99 -12.23 -6.91
C HIS A 24 -11.42 -12.62 -6.46
N ALA A 25 -11.86 -12.32 -5.24
CA ALA A 25 -13.28 -12.49 -4.90
C ALA A 25 -14.17 -11.53 -5.74
N PRO A 26 -15.29 -12.01 -6.32
CA PRO A 26 -16.16 -11.17 -7.13
C PRO A 26 -17.04 -10.24 -6.27
N GLY A 27 -16.82 -8.93 -6.41
CA GLY A 27 -17.68 -7.85 -5.90
C GLY A 27 -17.16 -7.18 -4.62
N ARG A 28 -17.14 -5.83 -4.63
CA ARG A 28 -16.51 -4.89 -3.66
C ARG A 28 -14.99 -4.99 -3.70
N GLY A 29 -14.28 -3.85 -3.70
CA GLY A 29 -12.83 -3.73 -3.93
C GLY A 29 -12.04 -5.00 -3.60
N VAL A 30 -11.35 -5.57 -4.60
CA VAL A 30 -10.70 -6.89 -4.52
C VAL A 30 -9.96 -7.03 -3.19
N GLY A 31 -10.41 -7.91 -2.28
CA GLY A 31 -9.88 -7.99 -0.92
C GLY A 31 -10.93 -7.85 0.20
N GLY A 32 -12.07 -7.21 -0.10
CA GLY A 32 -13.08 -6.90 0.91
C GLY A 32 -12.75 -5.68 1.77
N GLU A 33 -11.87 -4.79 1.30
CA GLU A 33 -11.47 -3.53 1.95
C GLU A 33 -12.48 -2.39 1.70
N ASP A 34 -13.15 -2.40 0.54
CA ASP A 34 -14.19 -1.42 0.19
C ASP A 34 -15.45 -1.58 1.08
N GLN A 35 -15.84 -0.51 1.76
CA GLN A 35 -16.87 -0.49 2.80
C GLN A 35 -16.53 -1.34 4.03
N GLU A 36 -15.24 -1.47 4.32
CA GLU A 36 -14.74 -2.21 5.47
C GLU A 36 -13.92 -1.31 6.38
N THR A 37 -13.93 -1.70 7.66
CA THR A 37 -13.10 -1.11 8.70
C THR A 37 -12.85 -2.24 9.69
N GLU A 38 -11.77 -2.10 10.45
CA GLU A 38 -11.31 -3.10 11.39
C GLU A 38 -12.39 -3.63 12.36
N PRO A 39 -12.33 -4.93 12.74
CA PRO A 39 -13.29 -5.46 13.70
C PRO A 39 -13.31 -4.69 15.03
N GLY A 40 -14.49 -4.17 15.37
CA GLY A 40 -14.74 -3.43 16.61
C GLY A 40 -14.43 -1.92 16.52
N THR A 41 -14.19 -1.37 15.33
CA THR A 41 -13.91 0.06 15.13
C THR A 41 -15.13 0.80 14.54
N ALA A 42 -14.99 2.11 14.32
CA ALA A 42 -16.05 2.92 13.73
C ALA A 42 -16.19 2.57 12.25
N SER A 43 -17.42 2.35 11.80
CA SER A 43 -17.72 1.94 10.43
C SER A 43 -18.28 3.07 9.58
N GLY A 44 -18.26 2.86 8.27
CA GLY A 44 -18.89 3.72 7.27
C GLY A 44 -17.88 4.54 6.47
N GLN A 45 -18.36 5.14 5.38
CA GLN A 45 -17.54 5.82 4.37
C GLN A 45 -16.50 6.78 4.96
N ALA A 46 -16.86 7.56 5.99
CA ALA A 46 -15.96 8.54 6.59
C ALA A 46 -14.72 7.92 7.30
N TRP A 47 -14.65 6.60 7.43
CA TRP A 47 -13.58 5.89 8.13
C TRP A 47 -12.79 4.94 7.22
N ASP A 48 -13.18 4.87 5.96
CA ASP A 48 -12.85 3.78 5.04
C ASP A 48 -11.64 4.13 4.13
N LEU A 49 -10.64 3.26 4.11
CA LEU A 49 -9.52 3.18 3.18
C LEU A 49 -9.82 2.06 2.18
N GLU A 50 -10.23 2.43 0.97
CA GLU A 50 -10.99 1.50 0.14
C GLU A 50 -10.13 0.69 -0.83
N ALA A 51 -9.07 1.31 -1.37
CA ALA A 51 -8.27 0.67 -2.41
C ALA A 51 -6.92 1.33 -2.67
N PHE A 52 -6.02 0.52 -3.22
CA PHE A 52 -4.85 0.95 -3.97
C PHE A 52 -4.99 0.59 -5.45
N SER A 53 -4.67 1.55 -6.32
CA SER A 53 -4.44 1.26 -7.75
C SER A 53 -3.07 1.75 -8.18
N LEU A 54 -2.35 0.94 -8.95
CA LEU A 54 -1.04 1.28 -9.50
C LEU A 54 -1.10 1.30 -11.03
N ASN A 55 -0.66 2.39 -11.64
CA ASN A 55 -0.53 2.52 -13.09
C ASN A 55 0.85 3.11 -13.44
N GLY A 56 1.74 2.30 -13.98
CA GLY A 56 3.15 2.65 -14.12
C GLY A 56 3.79 2.87 -12.74
N SER A 57 4.29 4.08 -12.47
CA SER A 57 4.79 4.49 -11.14
C SER A 57 3.78 5.27 -10.31
N LYS A 58 2.57 5.50 -10.81
CA LYS A 58 1.57 6.29 -10.08
C LYS A 58 0.74 5.38 -9.19
N LEU A 59 0.95 5.49 -7.88
CA LEU A 59 0.11 4.86 -6.87
C LEU A 59 -1.03 5.82 -6.54
N LYS A 60 -2.27 5.32 -6.59
CA LYS A 60 -3.44 6.04 -6.09
C LYS A 60 -3.99 5.34 -4.86
N ILE A 61 -4.44 6.14 -3.90
CA ILE A 61 -5.08 5.72 -2.65
C ILE A 61 -6.51 6.24 -2.69
N TYR A 62 -7.49 5.35 -2.48
CA TYR A 62 -8.91 5.67 -2.42
C TYR A 62 -9.37 5.59 -0.97
N SER A 63 -10.20 6.53 -0.56
CA SER A 63 -10.72 6.59 0.79
C SER A 63 -12.05 7.35 0.80
N GLY A 64 -12.91 7.05 1.77
CA GLY A 64 -14.11 7.85 2.01
C GLY A 64 -13.92 9.07 2.92
N TYR A 65 -12.70 9.34 3.39
CA TYR A 65 -12.35 10.58 4.08
C TYR A 65 -11.25 11.36 3.37
N ASN A 66 -11.15 12.66 3.70
CA ASN A 66 -10.13 13.52 3.11
C ASN A 66 -8.74 13.12 3.60
N LEU A 67 -7.96 12.46 2.75
CA LEU A 67 -6.58 12.03 3.01
C LEU A 67 -5.67 13.16 3.53
N LEU A 68 -5.95 14.43 3.21
CA LEU A 68 -5.19 15.57 3.72
C LEU A 68 -5.63 16.05 5.11
N ALA A 69 -6.87 15.78 5.50
CA ALA A 69 -7.45 16.24 6.76
C ALA A 69 -7.58 15.12 7.82
N GLY A 70 -7.51 13.86 7.40
CA GLY A 70 -7.87 12.69 8.21
C GLY A 70 -9.37 12.64 8.50
N GLU A 71 -9.76 11.73 9.39
CA GLU A 71 -11.09 11.68 9.98
C GLU A 71 -10.99 12.00 11.48
N LYS A 72 -11.59 13.11 11.90
CA LYS A 72 -11.30 13.68 13.22
C LYS A 72 -11.70 12.72 14.35
N PRO A 73 -10.86 12.57 15.39
CA PRO A 73 -9.63 13.32 15.69
C PRO A 73 -8.34 12.63 15.23
N TYR A 74 -8.38 11.79 14.19
CA TYR A 74 -7.23 10.97 13.77
C TYR A 74 -6.73 11.34 12.36
N GLY A 75 -5.41 11.37 12.21
CA GLY A 75 -4.78 11.60 10.91
C GLY A 75 -4.54 10.34 10.09
N LEU A 76 -4.30 10.52 8.79
CA LEU A 76 -3.74 9.49 7.92
C LEU A 76 -2.31 9.14 8.35
N GLY A 77 -1.93 7.86 8.38
CA GLY A 77 -0.56 7.42 8.63
C GLY A 77 0.38 7.62 7.45
N ASP A 78 1.67 7.35 7.67
CA ASP A 78 2.67 7.30 6.61
C ASP A 78 2.46 6.04 5.74
N LEU A 79 2.94 6.08 4.50
CA LEU A 79 2.90 4.91 3.60
C LEU A 79 4.21 4.13 3.73
N PHE A 80 4.10 2.89 4.18
CA PHE A 80 5.20 1.95 4.35
C PHE A 80 5.30 1.04 3.12
N ILE A 81 6.53 0.76 2.68
CA ILE A 81 6.78 0.02 1.44
C ILE A 81 7.87 -1.02 1.68
N ASP A 82 7.62 -2.24 1.23
CA ASP A 82 8.60 -3.34 1.10
C ASP A 82 8.73 -3.71 -0.37
N VAL A 83 9.95 -3.98 -0.84
CA VAL A 83 10.24 -4.36 -2.23
C VAL A 83 10.92 -5.72 -2.36
N ASP A 84 11.27 -6.37 -1.24
CA ASP A 84 11.99 -7.65 -1.22
C ASP A 84 11.13 -8.84 -0.73
N GLY A 85 9.99 -8.53 -0.12
CA GLY A 85 8.94 -9.47 0.30
C GLY A 85 9.11 -9.99 1.72
N ASN A 86 9.92 -9.33 2.55
CA ASN A 86 10.17 -9.72 3.94
C ASN A 86 9.29 -8.97 4.95
N ALA A 87 8.42 -8.04 4.50
CA ALA A 87 7.61 -7.26 5.42
C ALA A 87 6.67 -8.12 6.25
N ASN A 88 6.64 -7.82 7.54
CA ASN A 88 5.75 -8.39 8.53
C ASN A 88 4.67 -7.36 8.88
N TRP A 89 3.62 -7.34 8.08
CA TRP A 89 2.52 -6.37 8.13
C TRP A 89 1.22 -6.97 8.72
N MET A 90 1.20 -8.28 8.95
CA MET A 90 -0.01 -8.98 9.39
C MET A 90 -0.37 -8.67 10.85
N PRO A 91 -1.65 -8.78 11.24
CA PRO A 91 -2.04 -8.72 12.64
C PRO A 91 -1.24 -9.71 13.50
N GLY A 92 -0.73 -9.23 14.64
CA GLY A 92 0.17 -9.99 15.51
C GLY A 92 1.66 -9.79 15.22
N ALA A 93 2.03 -9.11 14.13
CA ALA A 93 3.39 -8.62 13.90
C ALA A 93 3.86 -7.74 15.08
N ASP A 94 2.95 -6.88 15.53
CA ASP A 94 3.08 -6.11 16.75
C ASP A 94 1.71 -5.86 17.40
N ASN A 95 1.55 -6.27 18.66
CA ASN A 95 0.27 -6.17 19.37
C ASN A 95 0.20 -4.95 20.32
N HIS A 96 1.15 -4.03 20.21
CA HIS A 96 1.21 -2.86 21.07
C HIS A 96 0.37 -1.70 20.51
N ILE A 97 -0.04 -0.80 21.39
CA ILE A 97 -0.80 0.40 21.07
C ILE A 97 -0.15 1.59 21.77
N SER A 98 -0.22 2.77 21.16
CA SER A 98 0.28 4.03 21.72
C SER A 98 1.76 4.00 22.13
N GLY A 99 2.55 3.10 21.55
CA GLY A 99 3.97 2.94 21.80
C GLY A 99 4.84 3.24 20.59
N THR A 100 6.04 2.66 20.62
CA THR A 100 7.00 2.77 19.54
C THR A 100 7.69 1.43 19.32
N THR A 101 7.75 1.01 18.07
CA THR A 101 8.36 -0.25 17.67
C THR A 101 9.55 0.00 16.76
N ASP A 102 10.42 -0.99 16.66
CA ASP A 102 11.55 -0.99 15.75
C ASP A 102 11.16 -1.58 14.39
N ASN A 103 11.69 -1.03 13.29
CA ASN A 103 11.48 -1.59 11.95
C ASN A 103 11.98 -3.03 11.83
N SER A 104 12.90 -3.50 12.68
CA SER A 104 13.26 -4.93 12.76
C SER A 104 12.08 -5.87 13.10
N LYS A 105 10.90 -5.35 13.45
CA LYS A 105 9.66 -6.12 13.58
C LYS A 105 8.82 -6.17 12.31
N PHE A 106 8.91 -5.14 11.48
CA PHE A 106 8.05 -4.94 10.31
C PHE A 106 8.77 -5.11 8.98
N HIS A 107 10.07 -4.86 8.94
CA HIS A 107 10.97 -4.99 7.80
C HIS A 107 10.56 -4.17 6.57
N TYR A 108 10.08 -2.94 6.75
CA TYR A 108 9.85 -2.05 5.61
C TYR A 108 11.16 -1.47 5.07
N ASP A 109 11.24 -1.32 3.75
CA ASP A 109 12.40 -0.80 3.02
C ASP A 109 12.32 0.70 2.79
N TYR A 110 11.11 1.24 2.62
CA TYR A 110 10.87 2.66 2.36
C TYR A 110 9.67 3.19 3.14
N VAL A 111 9.69 4.49 3.38
CA VAL A 111 8.56 5.23 3.94
C VAL A 111 8.35 6.54 3.19
N VAL A 112 7.10 6.82 2.81
CA VAL A 112 6.64 8.15 2.43
C VAL A 112 6.08 8.82 3.69
N HIS A 113 6.80 9.80 4.20
CA HIS A 113 6.54 10.47 5.46
C HIS A 113 5.98 11.89 5.26
N TRP A 114 4.83 12.19 5.86
CA TRP A 114 4.19 13.50 5.71
C TRP A 114 4.87 14.57 6.58
N ASN A 115 5.48 15.58 5.96
CA ASN A 115 6.35 16.53 6.66
C ASN A 115 5.63 17.77 7.24
N ALA A 116 4.37 18.00 6.87
CA ALA A 116 3.56 19.15 7.32
C ALA A 116 2.38 18.74 8.22
N ARG A 117 2.53 17.64 8.98
CA ARG A 117 1.48 17.13 9.87
C ARG A 117 1.18 18.09 11.02
N SER A 118 -0.09 18.43 11.21
CA SER A 118 -0.61 19.17 12.36
C SER A 118 -1.95 18.58 12.81
N GLY A 119 -1.93 17.90 13.97
CA GLY A 119 -3.06 17.09 14.42
C GLY A 119 -3.42 16.03 13.38
N THR A 120 -4.67 16.07 12.92
CA THR A 120 -5.20 15.12 11.93
C THR A 120 -4.81 15.44 10.49
N SER A 121 -4.39 16.68 10.23
CA SER A 121 -4.15 17.14 8.86
C SER A 121 -2.69 17.03 8.47
N ILE A 122 -2.43 16.62 7.23
CA ILE A 122 -1.14 16.71 6.55
C ILE A 122 -1.05 17.94 5.62
N GLY A 123 -1.98 18.87 5.75
CA GLY A 123 -1.95 20.18 5.08
C GLY A 123 -1.98 20.07 3.56
N THR A 124 -0.90 20.53 2.92
CA THR A 124 -0.75 20.49 1.45
C THR A 124 -0.39 19.10 0.91
N GLY A 125 -0.30 18.09 1.77
CA GLY A 125 0.08 16.73 1.37
C GLY A 125 1.56 16.62 0.97
N THR A 126 2.41 17.51 1.50
CA THR A 126 3.86 17.45 1.26
C THR A 126 4.47 16.28 2.03
N TYR A 127 5.39 15.58 1.38
CA TYR A 127 6.04 14.41 1.96
C TYR A 127 7.52 14.35 1.64
N ASP A 128 8.23 13.57 2.45
CA ASP A 128 9.61 13.15 2.26
C ASP A 128 9.65 11.63 2.02
N ILE A 129 10.61 11.19 1.22
CA ILE A 129 10.83 9.76 0.94
C ILE A 129 12.08 9.34 1.69
N TYR A 130 11.96 8.29 2.49
CA TYR A 130 13.07 7.67 3.19
C TYR A 130 13.27 6.23 2.72
N LYS A 131 14.53 5.86 2.48
CA LYS A 131 14.97 4.47 2.42
C LYS A 131 15.49 4.06 3.80
N ILE A 132 15.07 2.91 4.29
CA ILE A 132 15.52 2.30 5.54
C ILE A 132 16.53 1.20 5.20
N ALA A 133 17.57 1.05 6.01
CA ALA A 133 18.47 -0.09 5.88
C ALA A 133 17.91 -1.32 6.61
N ASP A 134 18.13 -2.52 6.06
CA ASP A 134 17.54 -3.81 6.48
C ASP A 134 17.76 -4.17 7.97
N ASN A 135 18.69 -3.51 8.65
CA ASN A 135 19.04 -3.72 10.06
C ASN A 135 18.97 -2.44 10.92
N ALA A 136 18.36 -1.39 10.39
CA ALA A 136 18.31 -0.11 11.07
C ALA A 136 17.33 -0.15 12.27
N SER A 137 17.76 0.39 13.41
CA SER A 137 16.87 0.66 14.54
C SER A 137 15.98 1.89 14.31
N VAL A 138 15.40 2.00 13.11
CA VAL A 138 14.41 3.03 12.78
C VAL A 138 13.17 2.73 13.59
N LYS A 139 12.62 3.78 14.20
CA LYS A 139 11.45 3.67 15.07
C LYS A 139 10.20 4.14 14.36
N PHE A 140 9.12 3.42 14.57
CA PHE A 140 7.79 3.82 14.17
C PHE A 140 6.93 4.04 15.42
N LYS A 141 5.90 4.86 15.30
CA LYS A 141 4.83 4.92 16.30
C LYS A 141 3.76 3.89 15.95
N GLU A 142 3.21 3.32 17.00
CA GLU A 142 2.08 2.40 16.96
C GLU A 142 0.75 3.18 17.00
N THR A 143 -0.29 2.57 16.46
CA THR A 143 -1.65 3.10 16.43
C THR A 143 -2.18 3.30 17.85
N VAL A 144 -3.19 4.15 17.99
CA VAL A 144 -3.68 4.51 19.33
C VAL A 144 -4.62 3.45 19.91
N PHE A 145 -5.42 2.74 19.09
CA PHE A 145 -6.46 1.83 19.59
C PHE A 145 -6.40 0.40 19.04
N LYS A 146 -5.95 0.20 17.79
CA LYS A 146 -5.99 -1.10 17.12
C LYS A 146 -4.59 -1.55 16.72
N SER A 147 -4.00 -2.43 17.53
CA SER A 147 -2.62 -2.88 17.32
C SER A 147 -2.41 -3.71 16.05
N GLY A 148 -3.46 -4.37 15.53
CA GLY A 148 -3.35 -5.16 14.30
C GLY A 148 -2.99 -4.32 13.06
N SER A 149 -3.31 -3.03 13.09
CA SER A 149 -3.09 -2.08 11.99
C SER A 149 -1.72 -1.38 12.03
N ASN A 150 -0.79 -1.81 12.90
CA ASN A 150 0.51 -1.16 13.07
C ASN A 150 1.46 -1.34 11.88
N PRO A 151 2.40 -0.39 11.64
CA PRO A 151 2.61 0.89 12.31
C PRO A 151 1.91 2.06 11.60
N TRP A 152 1.76 3.23 12.26
CA TRP A 152 1.11 4.40 11.63
C TRP A 152 2.04 5.53 11.19
N THR A 153 3.19 5.77 11.83
CA THR A 153 4.10 6.83 11.38
C THR A 153 5.55 6.57 11.71
N LEU A 154 6.43 7.05 10.84
CA LEU A 154 7.87 7.10 11.04
C LEU A 154 8.26 8.16 12.07
N ILE A 155 9.14 7.79 12.99
CA ILE A 155 9.85 8.75 13.84
C ILE A 155 11.13 9.14 13.11
N VAL A 156 11.12 10.31 12.48
CA VAL A 156 12.32 10.89 11.87
C VAL A 156 13.23 11.41 13.01
N PRO A 157 14.40 10.81 13.25
CA PRO A 157 15.30 11.30 14.28
C PRO A 157 15.93 12.63 13.84
N GLU A 158 16.28 13.49 14.80
CA GLU A 158 17.00 14.75 14.55
C GLU A 158 18.30 14.52 13.76
N LYS A 159 18.92 13.36 13.96
CA LYS A 159 20.10 12.90 13.24
C LYS A 159 19.92 11.43 12.84
N TYR A 160 20.03 11.15 11.55
CA TYR A 160 20.19 9.80 11.01
C TYR A 160 21.51 9.72 10.26
N THR A 161 22.10 8.52 10.21
CA THR A 161 23.26 8.24 9.38
C THR A 161 22.78 7.50 8.13
N GLU A 162 23.55 7.58 7.04
CA GLU A 162 23.24 6.79 5.83
C GLU A 162 23.24 5.27 6.10
N ALA A 163 23.80 4.84 7.24
CA ALA A 163 23.77 3.46 7.69
C ALA A 163 22.41 3.01 8.24
N SER A 164 21.53 3.93 8.65
CA SER A 164 20.20 3.60 9.18
C SER A 164 19.07 4.02 8.24
N MET A 165 19.14 5.23 7.70
CA MET A 165 18.08 5.81 6.90
C MET A 165 18.65 6.86 5.94
N VAL A 166 18.11 6.98 4.74
CA VAL A 166 18.52 8.00 3.76
C VAL A 166 17.29 8.67 3.19
N LYS A 167 17.22 10.01 3.24
CA LYS A 167 16.20 10.77 2.51
C LYS A 167 16.53 10.75 1.01
N LEU A 168 15.62 10.23 0.20
CA LEU A 168 15.78 10.13 -1.25
C LEU A 168 15.20 11.31 -2.01
N GLY A 169 14.20 11.97 -1.41
CA GLY A 169 13.51 13.08 -2.08
C GLY A 169 12.30 13.55 -1.29
N SER A 170 11.47 14.34 -1.97
CA SER A 170 10.23 14.91 -1.45
C SER A 170 9.22 15.04 -2.59
N GLY A 171 7.94 15.17 -2.24
CA GLY A 171 6.86 15.37 -3.20
C GLY A 171 5.61 15.99 -2.58
N ILE A 172 4.54 15.98 -3.36
CA ILE A 172 3.21 16.46 -2.98
C ILE A 172 2.19 15.41 -3.42
N MET A 173 1.29 15.03 -2.51
CA MET A 173 0.13 14.20 -2.84
C MET A 173 -1.06 15.09 -3.21
N PRO A 174 -1.39 15.27 -4.50
CA PRO A 174 -2.67 15.84 -4.87
C PRO A 174 -3.80 14.91 -4.43
N VAL A 175 -4.89 15.51 -3.96
CA VAL A 175 -6.14 14.79 -3.62
C VAL A 175 -7.28 15.35 -4.45
N VAL A 176 -7.99 14.44 -5.13
CA VAL A 176 -9.20 14.74 -5.90
C VAL A 176 -10.41 14.20 -5.14
N VAL A 177 -11.53 14.92 -5.21
CA VAL A 177 -12.80 14.51 -4.62
C VAL A 177 -13.70 13.97 -5.73
N ASP A 178 -14.27 12.79 -5.53
CA ASP A 178 -15.27 12.18 -6.40
C ASP A 178 -16.57 11.94 -5.64
N THR A 179 -17.66 12.53 -6.12
CA THR A 179 -18.98 12.49 -5.46
C THR A 179 -19.90 11.38 -6.00
N HIS A 180 -19.42 10.57 -6.96
CA HIS A 180 -20.19 9.46 -7.50
C HIS A 180 -20.23 8.30 -6.49
N ALA A 181 -21.33 7.54 -6.54
CA ALA A 181 -21.50 6.36 -5.67
C ALA A 181 -20.67 5.15 -6.08
N VAL A 182 -20.07 5.20 -7.27
CA VAL A 182 -19.21 4.17 -7.83
C VAL A 182 -18.06 4.88 -8.52
N VAL A 183 -16.83 4.60 -8.11
CA VAL A 183 -15.62 5.07 -8.78
C VAL A 183 -14.96 3.89 -9.48
N THR A 184 -14.61 4.07 -10.75
CA THR A 184 -13.89 3.06 -11.54
C THR A 184 -12.38 3.27 -11.39
N LEU A 185 -11.68 2.24 -10.93
CA LEU A 185 -10.22 2.19 -10.82
C LEU A 185 -9.57 2.08 -12.20
N ASP A 186 -8.26 2.32 -12.27
CA ASP A 186 -7.52 2.32 -13.54
C ASP A 186 -7.53 0.97 -14.28
N ASP A 187 -7.79 -0.15 -13.58
CA ASP A 187 -7.90 -1.49 -14.14
C ASP A 187 -9.33 -1.89 -14.54
N GLY A 188 -10.30 -0.98 -14.33
CA GLY A 188 -11.73 -1.20 -14.61
C GLY A 188 -12.52 -1.81 -13.45
N SER A 189 -11.88 -2.19 -12.34
CA SER A 189 -12.60 -2.55 -11.11
C SER A 189 -13.21 -1.30 -10.45
N THR A 190 -14.02 -1.46 -9.41
CA THR A 190 -14.78 -0.35 -8.81
C THR A 190 -14.73 -0.35 -7.29
N VAL A 191 -14.75 0.85 -6.70
CA VAL A 191 -15.08 1.09 -5.28
C VAL A 191 -16.47 1.75 -5.19
N ILE A 192 -17.18 1.54 -4.08
CA ILE A 192 -18.58 1.97 -3.93
C ILE A 192 -18.83 2.61 -2.56
N GLY A 193 -19.91 3.39 -2.44
CA GLY A 193 -20.31 3.99 -1.15
C GLY A 193 -20.19 5.50 -1.10
N GLY A 194 -19.57 6.08 -2.14
CA GLY A 194 -19.56 7.50 -2.38
C GLY A 194 -20.96 8.12 -2.48
N SER A 195 -21.03 9.41 -2.21
CA SER A 195 -22.18 10.24 -2.54
C SER A 195 -21.79 11.71 -2.55
N ALA A 196 -22.73 12.59 -2.92
CA ALA A 196 -22.54 14.03 -2.78
C ALA A 196 -22.28 14.48 -1.33
N THR A 197 -22.71 13.70 -0.33
CA THR A 197 -22.53 14.00 1.09
C THR A 197 -21.42 13.19 1.76
N THR A 198 -20.95 12.12 1.12
CA THR A 198 -19.90 11.21 1.60
C THR A 198 -19.01 10.82 0.41
N PRO A 199 -18.23 11.76 -0.15
CA PRO A 199 -17.49 11.51 -1.38
C PRO A 199 -16.31 10.57 -1.17
N HIS A 200 -15.81 10.00 -2.26
CA HIS A 200 -14.48 9.40 -2.30
C HIS A 200 -13.40 10.49 -2.42
N PHE A 201 -12.24 10.22 -1.87
CA PHE A 201 -11.03 11.03 -1.94
C PHE A 201 -9.90 10.18 -2.52
N ILE A 202 -9.27 10.72 -3.56
CA ILE A 202 -8.28 9.99 -4.36
C ILE A 202 -6.96 10.72 -4.27
N GLY A 203 -6.03 10.19 -3.47
CA GLY A 203 -4.65 10.67 -3.37
C GLY A 203 -3.77 10.01 -4.42
N ALA A 204 -2.80 10.74 -4.97
CA ALA A 204 -1.84 10.17 -5.93
C ALA A 204 -0.38 10.46 -5.55
N LEU A 205 0.48 9.45 -5.69
CA LEU A 205 1.90 9.50 -5.36
C LEU A 205 2.75 8.96 -6.52
N ASP A 206 3.93 9.54 -6.73
CA ASP A 206 4.90 9.02 -7.70
C ASP A 206 5.92 8.09 -7.02
N MET A 207 5.91 6.83 -7.44
CA MET A 207 6.78 5.74 -6.98
C MET A 207 8.05 5.58 -7.82
N SER A 208 8.38 6.56 -8.68
CA SER A 208 9.56 6.50 -9.56
C SER A 208 10.91 6.41 -8.83
N PHE A 209 10.92 6.67 -7.51
CA PHE A 209 12.09 6.51 -6.65
C PHE A 209 12.42 5.06 -6.31
N LEU A 210 11.46 4.13 -6.48
CA LEU A 210 11.69 2.73 -6.16
C LEU A 210 12.67 2.09 -7.16
N PRO A 211 13.43 1.05 -6.76
CA PRO A 211 14.37 0.38 -7.64
C PRO A 211 13.69 -0.14 -8.91
N VAL A 212 14.40 -0.09 -10.04
CA VAL A 212 13.88 -0.61 -11.31
C VAL A 212 13.49 -2.08 -11.15
N GLY A 213 12.24 -2.41 -11.49
CA GLY A 213 11.71 -3.78 -11.44
C GLY A 213 11.04 -4.16 -10.12
N SER A 214 11.06 -3.28 -9.10
CA SER A 214 10.29 -3.48 -7.86
C SER A 214 8.78 -3.56 -8.16
N LEU A 215 8.25 -2.56 -8.86
CA LEU A 215 6.84 -2.46 -9.27
C LEU A 215 6.37 -3.50 -10.31
N GLY A 216 7.08 -4.61 -10.49
CA GLY A 216 6.65 -5.73 -11.32
C GLY A 216 7.04 -7.09 -10.72
N ASN A 217 7.45 -7.10 -9.46
CA ASN A 217 7.75 -8.30 -8.69
C ASN A 217 6.57 -8.56 -7.72
N ASN A 218 6.25 -9.82 -7.47
CA ASN A 218 5.18 -10.22 -6.53
C ASN A 218 5.50 -9.96 -5.05
N LYS A 219 6.54 -9.15 -4.79
CA LYS A 219 7.12 -8.89 -3.49
C LYS A 219 6.81 -7.48 -3.01
N THR A 220 6.59 -6.54 -3.93
CA THR A 220 6.35 -5.16 -3.55
C THR A 220 5.02 -5.02 -2.85
N LEU A 221 5.08 -4.49 -1.62
CA LEU A 221 3.96 -4.31 -0.72
C LEU A 221 3.87 -2.85 -0.28
N PHE A 222 2.66 -2.34 -0.22
CA PHE A 222 2.28 -1.04 0.29
C PHE A 222 1.39 -1.24 1.51
N HIS A 223 1.64 -0.49 2.58
CA HIS A 223 0.82 -0.53 3.79
C HIS A 223 0.62 0.88 4.33
N ILE A 224 -0.62 1.22 4.64
CA ILE A 224 -1.01 2.49 5.28
C ILE A 224 -2.13 2.22 6.27
N THR A 225 -2.17 3.00 7.34
CA THR A 225 -3.23 2.90 8.36
C THR A 225 -3.59 4.30 8.87
N MET A 226 -4.70 4.42 9.59
CA MET A 226 -5.03 5.62 10.35
C MET A 226 -4.26 5.69 11.69
N GLU A 227 -4.10 6.88 12.26
CA GLU A 227 -3.46 7.06 13.58
C GLU A 227 -4.14 6.22 14.69
N CYS A 228 -5.46 6.10 14.66
CA CYS A 228 -6.20 5.25 15.59
C CYS A 228 -6.10 3.75 15.28
N GLY A 229 -5.68 3.39 14.06
CA GLY A 229 -5.84 2.04 13.51
C GLY A 229 -7.30 1.67 13.27
N ASN A 230 -8.19 2.63 13.01
CA ASN A 230 -9.58 2.30 12.68
C ASN A 230 -9.68 1.46 11.41
N ASP A 231 -8.73 1.69 10.50
CA ASP A 231 -8.63 1.05 9.22
C ASP A 231 -7.17 0.91 8.77
N ALA A 232 -6.89 -0.13 7.99
CA ALA A 232 -5.58 -0.45 7.45
C ALA A 232 -5.74 -0.96 6.03
N LEU A 233 -4.94 -0.44 5.12
CA LEU A 233 -5.01 -0.81 3.71
C LEU A 233 -3.67 -1.38 3.26
N VAL A 234 -3.73 -2.55 2.62
CA VAL A 234 -2.57 -3.27 2.12
C VAL A 234 -2.68 -3.47 0.61
N GLY A 235 -1.59 -3.19 -0.10
CA GLY A 235 -1.49 -3.39 -1.54
C GLY A 235 -0.31 -4.27 -1.90
N ARG A 236 -0.48 -5.25 -2.78
CA ARG A 236 0.60 -6.09 -3.32
C ARG A 236 0.63 -6.05 -4.83
N VAL A 237 1.78 -5.67 -5.38
CA VAL A 237 1.97 -5.65 -6.83
C VAL A 237 2.10 -7.08 -7.34
N PRO A 238 1.29 -7.52 -8.32
CA PRO A 238 1.45 -8.86 -8.91
C PRO A 238 2.69 -8.92 -9.80
N ASP A 239 3.17 -10.14 -10.08
CA ASP A 239 4.21 -10.33 -11.09
C ASP A 239 3.68 -9.84 -12.45
N SER A 240 4.48 -9.02 -13.12
CA SER A 240 4.22 -8.40 -14.44
C SER A 240 4.07 -9.39 -15.61
N GLY A 241 3.79 -10.66 -15.35
CA GLY A 241 3.67 -11.72 -16.35
C GLY A 241 5.01 -12.24 -16.85
N SER A 242 6.12 -11.85 -16.22
CA SER A 242 7.46 -12.35 -16.55
C SER A 242 7.55 -13.88 -16.38
N THR A 243 6.90 -14.41 -15.34
CA THR A 243 6.74 -15.86 -15.14
C THR A 243 5.96 -16.53 -16.26
N LEU A 244 4.86 -15.93 -16.73
CA LEU A 244 4.07 -16.47 -17.83
C LEU A 244 4.85 -16.44 -19.16
N ALA A 245 5.59 -15.37 -19.42
CA ALA A 245 6.46 -15.26 -20.58
C ALA A 245 7.58 -16.32 -20.55
N LEU A 246 8.21 -16.53 -19.39
CA LEU A 246 9.25 -17.55 -19.21
C LEU A 246 8.67 -18.96 -19.39
N MET A 247 7.48 -19.21 -18.85
CA MET A 247 6.78 -20.49 -19.04
C MET A 247 6.45 -20.73 -20.51
N GLY A 248 5.93 -19.72 -21.23
CA GLY A 248 5.66 -19.80 -22.66
C GLY A 248 6.92 -20.06 -23.49
N ALA A 249 8.03 -19.40 -23.14
CA ALA A 249 9.32 -19.63 -23.79
C ALA A 249 9.86 -21.04 -23.52
N ALA A 250 9.77 -21.53 -22.28
CA ALA A 250 10.20 -22.87 -21.90
C ALA A 250 9.39 -23.96 -22.62
N MET A 251 8.06 -23.82 -22.67
CA MET A 251 7.18 -24.74 -23.40
C MET A 251 7.48 -24.75 -24.90
N SER A 252 7.72 -23.57 -25.48
CA SER A 252 8.12 -23.45 -26.90
C SER A 252 9.46 -24.14 -27.16
N GLY A 253 10.46 -23.92 -26.29
CA GLY A 253 11.76 -24.59 -26.36
C GLY A 253 11.67 -26.11 -26.31
N LEU A 254 10.87 -26.66 -25.38
CA LEU A 254 10.62 -28.09 -25.28
C LEU A 254 9.94 -28.65 -26.55
N ALA A 255 8.98 -27.93 -27.13
CA ALA A 255 8.32 -28.34 -28.37
C ALA A 255 9.31 -28.40 -29.57
N PHE A 256 10.24 -27.45 -29.66
CA PHE A 256 11.28 -27.45 -30.69
C PHE A 256 12.27 -28.61 -30.51
N ILE A 257 12.69 -28.90 -29.28
CA ILE A 257 13.56 -30.05 -28.98
C ILE A 257 12.86 -31.37 -29.32
N GLY A 258 11.58 -31.52 -28.95
CA GLY A 258 10.78 -32.71 -29.25
C GLY A 258 10.62 -32.97 -30.75
N ARG A 259 10.44 -31.91 -31.56
CA ARG A 259 10.40 -32.02 -33.02
C ARG A 259 11.75 -32.44 -33.62
N ARG A 260 12.86 -31.98 -33.05
CA ARG A 260 14.20 -32.36 -33.51
C ARG A 260 14.53 -33.82 -33.19
N ALA A 261 14.17 -34.30 -32.01
CA ALA A 261 14.40 -35.68 -31.60
C ALA A 261 13.65 -36.70 -32.48
N ARG A 262 12.40 -36.40 -32.88
CA ARG A 262 11.61 -37.27 -33.78
C ARG A 262 12.09 -37.31 -35.23
N ARG A 263 12.96 -36.40 -35.66
CA ARG A 263 13.53 -36.41 -37.03
C ARG A 263 14.77 -37.29 -37.15
N GLN A 264 15.34 -37.78 -36.05
CA GLN A 264 16.55 -38.62 -36.04
C GLN A 264 16.26 -40.08 -35.68
N SER A 265 15.00 -40.44 -35.43
CA SER A 265 14.49 -41.82 -35.35
C SER A 265 13.79 -42.20 -36.63
#